data_AF-A0A3B8XQA2-F1
#
_entry.id   AF-A0A3B8XQA2-F1
#
_cell.length_a   1.000
_cell.length_b   1.000
_cell.length_c   1.000
_cell.angle_alpha   90.00
_cell.angle_beta   90.00
_cell.angle_gamma   90.00
#
_symmetry.space_group_name_H-M   'P 1'
#
loop_
_entity.id
_entity.type
_entity.pdbx_description
1 polymer ?
#
loop_
_entity_poly.entity_id
_entity_poly.type
_entity_poly.pdbx_seq_one_letter_code
_entity_poly.pdbx_strand_id
1 'polypeptide(L)'
;MRPKEIVGTEMRILKLLLAFVAAVIVTTILGAAFHTQFVIGRLTDLGIAVPFADRMSTTLHDIAGMAPLFGAVIATGFLIAFLTGALVYRFAGVQRDLIYVIAGAAAIAVALSAMAAVYNITPIAGARSWLG
;
A
#
# COMPACT_ATOMS: atom_id res chain seq x y z
N MET A 1 36.87 10.74 -10.39
CA MET A 1 36.18 9.53 -9.87
C MET A 1 36.67 8.31 -10.64
N ARG A 2 36.93 7.19 -9.96
CA ARG A 2 37.50 5.98 -10.61
C ARG A 2 36.38 5.07 -11.15
N PRO A 3 36.56 4.37 -12.30
CA PRO A 3 35.51 3.53 -12.91
C PRO A 3 34.87 2.49 -11.97
N LYS A 4 35.63 2.00 -10.98
CA LYS A 4 35.17 1.03 -9.97
C LYS A 4 34.11 1.59 -9.00
N GLU A 5 34.12 2.90 -8.78
CA GLU A 5 33.18 3.60 -7.88
C GLU A 5 31.80 3.80 -8.53
N ILE A 6 31.76 3.90 -9.87
CA ILE A 6 30.53 4.05 -10.66
C ILE A 6 29.70 2.76 -10.61
N VAL A 7 30.34 1.63 -10.93
CA VAL A 7 29.69 0.30 -10.95
C VAL A 7 29.12 -0.08 -9.58
N GLY A 8 29.82 0.26 -8.49
CA GLY A 8 29.34 0.01 -7.12
C GLY A 8 28.09 0.83 -6.77
N THR A 9 27.99 2.05 -7.31
CA THR A 9 26.86 2.95 -7.07
C THR A 9 25.62 2.52 -7.85
N GLU A 10 25.79 2.15 -9.12
CA GLU A 10 24.71 1.65 -9.99
C GLU A 10 24.04 0.39 -9.41
N MET A 11 24.85 -0.58 -8.95
CA MET A 11 24.34 -1.80 -8.35
C MET A 11 23.57 -1.53 -7.04
N ARG A 12 23.95 -0.49 -6.28
CA ARG A 12 23.24 -0.10 -5.06
C ARG A 12 21.89 0.54 -5.37
N ILE A 13 21.84 1.43 -6.37
CA ILE A 13 20.59 2.07 -6.81
C ILE A 13 19.61 1.02 -7.32
N LEU A 14 20.07 0.08 -8.16
CA LEU A 14 19.23 -1.00 -8.68
C LEU A 14 18.59 -1.83 -7.54
N LYS A 15 19.38 -2.22 -6.53
CA LYS A 15 18.87 -2.96 -5.36
C LYS A 15 17.81 -2.18 -4.59
N LEU A 16 17.99 -0.86 -4.43
CA LEU A 16 17.02 0.00 -3.76
C LEU A 16 15.72 0.12 -4.56
N LEU A 17 15.82 0.29 -5.87
CA LEU A 17 14.64 0.34 -6.75
C LEU A 17 13.88 -0.97 -6.74
N LEU A 18 14.57 -2.11 -6.84
CA LEU A 18 13.95 -3.44 -6.77
C LEU A 18 13.29 -3.68 -5.41
N ALA A 19 13.95 -3.31 -4.30
CA ALA A 19 13.37 -3.42 -2.97
C ALA A 19 12.12 -2.51 -2.81
N PHE A 20 12.15 -1.30 -3.36
CA PHE A 20 11.01 -0.39 -3.37
C PHE A 20 9.83 -0.97 -4.16
N VAL A 21 10.07 -1.42 -5.39
CA VAL A 21 9.04 -2.03 -6.23
C VAL A 21 8.46 -3.29 -5.58
N ALA A 22 9.31 -4.15 -5.01
CA ALA A 22 8.86 -5.33 -4.28
C ALA A 22 7.98 -4.95 -3.07
N ALA A 23 8.40 -3.95 -2.28
CA ALA A 23 7.62 -3.48 -1.14
C ALA A 23 6.24 -2.95 -1.56
N VAL A 24 6.16 -2.17 -2.64
CA VAL A 24 4.89 -1.67 -3.20
C VAL A 24 4.00 -2.83 -3.63
N ILE A 25 4.52 -3.78 -4.41
CA ILE A 25 3.76 -4.93 -4.91
C ILE A 25 3.21 -5.75 -3.73
N VAL A 26 4.07 -6.13 -2.79
CA VAL A 26 3.69 -6.95 -1.63
C VAL A 26 2.62 -6.23 -0.80
N THR A 27 2.82 -4.95 -0.51
CA THR A 27 1.88 -4.16 0.29
C THR A 27 0.53 -3.99 -0.42
N THR A 28 0.55 -3.80 -1.74
CA THR A 28 -0.67 -3.68 -2.55
C THR A 28 -1.47 -4.97 -2.53
N ILE A 29 -0.82 -6.12 -2.73
CA ILE A 29 -1.45 -7.45 -2.70
C ILE A 29 -2.03 -7.73 -1.32
N LEU A 30 -1.23 -7.56 -0.27
CA LEU A 30 -1.68 -7.82 1.10
C LEU A 30 -2.79 -6.86 1.52
N GLY A 31 -2.68 -5.57 1.20
CA GLY A 31 -3.69 -4.58 1.54
C GLY A 31 -5.02 -4.85 0.83
N ALA A 32 -5.01 -5.18 -0.46
CA ALA A 32 -6.21 -5.58 -1.20
C ALA A 32 -6.83 -6.85 -0.60
N ALA A 33 -6.02 -7.88 -0.32
CA ALA A 33 -6.50 -9.12 0.27
C ALA A 33 -7.13 -8.91 1.66
N PHE A 34 -6.49 -8.15 2.54
CA PHE A 34 -7.04 -7.83 3.85
C PHE A 34 -8.32 -7.01 3.75
N HIS A 35 -8.38 -6.04 2.83
CA HIS A 35 -9.58 -5.25 2.59
C HIS A 35 -10.75 -6.15 2.15
N THR A 36 -10.55 -7.03 1.18
CA THR A 36 -11.58 -7.98 0.74
C THR A 36 -12.05 -8.88 1.89
N GLN A 37 -11.12 -9.45 2.66
CA GLN A 37 -11.48 -10.31 3.78
C GLN A 37 -12.22 -9.56 4.89
N PHE A 38 -11.89 -8.28 5.13
CA PHE A 38 -12.62 -7.43 6.07
C PHE A 38 -14.07 -7.20 5.61
N VAL A 39 -14.28 -6.88 4.33
CA VAL A 39 -15.62 -6.72 3.75
C VAL A 39 -16.43 -8.01 3.84
N ILE A 40 -15.85 -9.15 3.46
CA ILE A 40 -16.49 -10.47 3.59
C ILE A 40 -16.82 -10.80 5.04
N GLY A 41 -15.95 -10.44 5.98
CA GLY A 41 -16.22 -10.58 7.42
C GLY A 41 -17.51 -9.85 7.82
N ARG A 42 -17.67 -8.59 7.38
CA ARG A 42 -18.90 -7.82 7.63
C ARG A 42 -20.14 -8.42 6.98
N LEU A 43 -20.03 -9.02 5.80
CA LEU A 43 -21.14 -9.76 5.19
C LEU A 43 -21.52 -10.99 6.01
N THR A 44 -20.52 -11.70 6.53
CA THR A 44 -20.72 -12.88 7.39
C THR A 44 -21.41 -12.48 8.71
N ASP A 45 -21.04 -11.34 9.30
CA ASP A 45 -21.69 -10.78 10.49
C ASP A 45 -23.18 -10.46 10.26
N LEU A 46 -23.58 -10.18 9.01
CA LEU A 46 -24.97 -9.98 8.58
C LEU A 46 -25.69 -11.28 8.24
N GLY A 47 -25.07 -12.44 8.46
CA GLY A 47 -25.63 -13.76 8.17
C GLY A 47 -25.53 -14.18 6.70
N ILE A 48 -24.77 -13.45 5.87
CA ILE A 48 -24.54 -13.82 4.48
C ILE A 48 -23.41 -14.85 4.43
N ALA A 49 -23.73 -16.08 4.07
CA ALA A 49 -22.74 -17.12 3.85
C ALA A 49 -21.95 -16.87 2.56
N VAL A 50 -20.63 -16.73 2.66
CA VAL A 50 -19.73 -16.61 1.51
C VAL A 50 -18.87 -17.88 1.42
N PRO A 51 -19.15 -18.77 0.46
CA PRO A 51 -18.36 -19.98 0.23
C PRO A 51 -16.87 -19.69 0.03
N PHE A 52 -16.00 -20.61 0.45
CA PHE A 52 -14.55 -20.42 0.34
C PHE A 52 -14.08 -20.15 -1.10
N ALA A 53 -14.67 -20.82 -2.09
CA ALA A 53 -14.35 -20.61 -3.50
C ALA A 53 -14.63 -19.16 -3.92
N ASP A 54 -15.76 -18.59 -3.49
CA ASP A 54 -16.13 -17.21 -3.76
C ASP A 54 -15.19 -16.25 -3.02
N ARG A 55 -14.84 -16.54 -1.76
CA ARG A 55 -13.85 -15.72 -1.01
C ARG A 55 -12.53 -15.62 -1.75
N MET A 56 -12.03 -16.72 -2.30
CA MET A 56 -10.78 -16.75 -3.06
C MET A 56 -10.92 -15.99 -4.38
N SER A 57 -11.99 -16.26 -5.14
CA SER A 57 -12.25 -15.63 -6.43
C SER A 57 -12.39 -14.11 -6.30
N THR A 58 -13.18 -13.64 -5.32
CA THR A 58 -13.34 -12.21 -5.03
C THR A 58 -12.02 -11.58 -4.58
N THR A 59 -11.21 -12.26 -3.77
CA THR A 59 -9.89 -11.75 -3.36
C THR A 59 -8.96 -11.54 -4.54
N LEU A 60 -8.88 -12.52 -5.45
CA LEU A 60 -8.04 -12.40 -6.65
C LEU A 60 -8.54 -11.29 -7.58
N HIS A 61 -9.86 -11.20 -7.73
CA HIS A 61 -10.49 -10.15 -8.54
C HIS A 61 -10.19 -8.76 -7.98
N ASP A 62 -10.34 -8.58 -6.66
CA ASP A 62 -10.06 -7.31 -5.98
C ASP A 62 -8.58 -6.95 -6.03
N ILE A 63 -7.67 -7.92 -5.88
CA ILE A 63 -6.23 -7.66 -6.06
C ILE A 63 -5.97 -7.09 -7.45
N ALA A 64 -6.51 -7.70 -8.51
CA ALA A 64 -6.31 -7.23 -9.88
C ALA A 64 -6.99 -5.87 -10.13
N GLY A 65 -8.21 -5.68 -9.64
CA GLY A 65 -8.99 -4.46 -9.82
C GLY A 65 -8.45 -3.26 -9.04
N MET A 66 -7.94 -3.48 -7.83
CA MET A 66 -7.39 -2.42 -6.97
C MET A 66 -5.93 -2.10 -7.26
N ALA A 67 -5.15 -3.06 -7.80
CA ALA A 67 -3.70 -2.92 -7.96
C ALA A 67 -3.24 -1.62 -8.65
N PRO A 68 -3.86 -1.13 -9.75
CA PRO A 68 -3.34 0.05 -10.43
C PRO A 68 -3.42 1.32 -9.56
N LEU A 69 -4.60 1.61 -9.02
CA LEU A 69 -4.83 2.83 -8.25
C LEU A 69 -4.26 2.71 -6.84
N PHE A 70 -4.53 1.60 -6.15
CA PHE A 70 -4.04 1.39 -4.80
C PHE A 70 -2.51 1.28 -4.78
N GLY A 71 -1.93 0.57 -5.75
CA GLY A 71 -0.48 0.48 -5.91
C GLY A 71 0.18 1.84 -6.15
N ALA A 72 -0.43 2.73 -6.93
CA ALA A 72 0.07 4.09 -7.13
C ALA A 72 0.04 4.92 -5.83
N VAL A 73 -1.01 4.79 -5.02
CA VAL A 73 -1.13 5.43 -3.71
C VAL A 73 -0.06 4.91 -2.76
N ILE A 74 0.11 3.59 -2.68
CA ILE A 74 1.14 2.95 -1.85
C ILE A 74 2.55 3.36 -2.30
N ALA A 75 2.82 3.37 -3.61
CA ALA A 75 4.11 3.81 -4.14
C ALA A 75 4.42 5.25 -3.75
N THR A 76 3.45 6.15 -3.89
CA THR A 76 3.60 7.57 -3.52
C THR A 76 3.84 7.71 -2.02
N GLY A 77 3.06 7.01 -1.19
CA GLY A 77 3.22 7.01 0.26
C GLY A 77 4.57 6.48 0.71
N PHE A 78 5.03 5.36 0.15
CA PHE A 78 6.34 4.77 0.44
C PHE A 78 7.49 5.66 -0.02
N LEU A 79 7.37 6.30 -1.18
CA LEU A 79 8.38 7.24 -1.66
C LEU A 79 8.58 8.37 -0.65
N ILE A 80 7.49 8.99 -0.22
CA ILE A 80 7.52 10.06 0.78
C ILE A 80 8.09 9.53 2.11
N ALA A 81 7.57 8.42 2.64
CA ALA A 81 8.02 7.86 3.90
C ALA A 81 9.50 7.47 3.91
N PHE A 82 10.02 6.89 2.84
CA PHE A 82 11.43 6.50 2.77
C PHE A 82 12.36 7.70 2.59
N LEU A 83 11.93 8.75 1.88
CA LEU A 83 12.67 10.02 1.82
C LEU A 83 12.72 10.70 3.19
N THR A 84 11.57 10.79 3.89
CA THR A 84 11.51 11.34 5.24
C THR A 84 12.30 10.48 6.23
N GLY A 85 12.22 9.15 6.12
CA GLY A 85 12.99 8.21 6.95
C GLY A 85 14.51 8.37 6.75
N ALA A 86 14.96 8.63 5.52
CA ALA A 86 16.37 8.95 5.25
C ALA A 86 16.82 10.25 5.95
N LEU A 87 15.95 11.27 5.97
CA LEU A 87 16.19 12.52 6.66
C LEU A 87 16.26 12.30 8.19
N VAL A 88 15.32 11.55 8.75
CA VAL A 88 15.30 11.22 10.19
C VAL A 88 16.56 10.44 10.58
N TYR A 89 16.95 9.44 9.80
CA TYR A 89 18.19 8.68 10.05
C TYR A 89 19.43 9.57 10.09
N ARG A 90 19.49 10.59 9.22
CA ARG A 90 20.60 11.56 9.20
C ARG A 90 20.76 12.33 10.51
N PHE A 91 19.68 12.58 11.24
CA PHE A 91 19.69 13.38 12.47
C PHE A 91 19.64 12.56 13.75
N ALA A 92 18.95 11.41 13.75
CA ALA A 92 18.62 10.68 14.97
C ALA A 92 19.68 9.63 15.37
N GLY A 93 20.54 9.19 14.44
CA GLY A 93 21.62 8.23 14.74
C GLY A 93 21.15 6.85 15.23
N VAL A 94 19.86 6.53 15.10
CA VAL A 94 19.24 5.26 15.52
C VAL A 94 19.43 4.18 14.45
N GLN A 95 19.14 2.93 14.79
CA GLN A 95 19.20 1.79 13.87
C GLN A 95 18.35 2.05 12.63
N ARG A 96 19.01 2.01 11.46
CA ARG A 96 18.43 2.36 10.16
C ARG A 96 17.15 1.58 9.85
N ASP A 97 17.17 0.27 10.07
CA ASP A 97 16.07 -0.61 9.68
C ASP A 97 14.78 -0.29 10.44
N LEU A 98 14.88 0.03 11.73
CA LEU A 98 13.74 0.41 12.54
C LEU A 98 13.05 1.68 12.02
N ILE A 99 13.83 2.67 11.60
CA ILE A 99 13.30 3.93 11.04
C ILE A 99 12.48 3.64 9.76
N TYR A 100 13.01 2.82 8.85
CA TYR A 100 12.31 2.51 7.60
C TYR A 100 11.06 1.65 7.81
N VAL A 101 11.09 0.71 8.77
CA VAL A 101 9.91 -0.10 9.13
C VAL A 101 8.81 0.80 9.69
N ILE A 102 9.14 1.68 10.64
CA ILE A 102 8.17 2.62 11.22
C ILE A 102 7.64 3.59 10.17
N ALA A 103 8.52 4.13 9.31
CA ALA A 103 8.11 5.05 8.26
C ALA A 103 7.14 4.38 7.26
N GLY A 104 7.43 3.14 6.84
CA GLY A 104 6.54 2.36 5.99
C GLY A 104 5.18 2.09 6.65
N ALA A 105 5.17 1.67 7.92
CA ALA A 105 3.94 1.44 8.67
C ALA A 105 3.11 2.73 8.81
N ALA A 106 3.76 3.86 9.10
CA ALA A 106 3.11 5.17 9.16
C ALA A 106 2.51 5.58 7.80
N ALA A 107 3.21 5.35 6.69
CA ALA A 107 2.66 5.62 5.36
C ALA A 107 1.39 4.81 5.07
N ILE A 108 1.37 3.51 5.42
CA ILE A 108 0.17 2.67 5.27
C ILE A 108 -0.97 3.23 6.13
N ALA A 109 -0.70 3.53 7.40
CA ALA A 109 -1.71 4.07 8.31
C ALA A 109 -2.31 5.39 7.79
N VAL A 110 -1.47 6.30 7.28
CA VAL A 110 -1.91 7.56 6.67
C VAL A 110 -2.71 7.30 5.39
N ALA A 111 -2.25 6.43 4.50
CA ALA A 111 -2.93 6.12 3.25
C ALA A 111 -4.34 5.53 3.51
N LEU A 112 -4.45 4.58 4.45
CA LEU A 112 -5.73 3.99 4.83
C LEU A 112 -6.65 5.01 5.51
N SER A 113 -6.11 5.85 6.40
CA SER A 113 -6.89 6.91 7.06
C SER A 113 -7.39 7.95 6.07
N ALA A 114 -6.56 8.33 5.10
CA ALA A 114 -6.94 9.26 4.03
C ALA A 114 -8.04 8.67 3.15
N MET A 115 -7.93 7.39 2.75
CA MET A 115 -8.97 6.70 2.01
C MET A 115 -10.28 6.63 2.79
N ALA A 116 -10.22 6.28 4.07
CA ALA A 116 -11.39 6.28 4.95
C ALA A 116 -12.02 7.67 5.08
N ALA A 117 -11.22 8.74 5.18
CA ALA A 117 -11.71 10.11 5.22
C ALA A 117 -12.38 10.52 3.90
N VAL A 118 -11.75 10.24 2.76
CA VAL A 118 -12.32 10.53 1.43
C VAL A 118 -13.66 9.82 1.26
N TYR A 119 -13.74 8.52 1.58
CA TYR A 119 -14.97 7.75 1.44
C TYR A 119 -16.09 8.18 2.39
N ASN A 120 -15.79 8.57 3.63
CA ASN A 120 -16.78 9.12 4.54
C ASN A 120 -17.28 10.52 4.13
N ILE A 121 -16.53 11.25 3.30
CA ILE A 121 -16.87 12.61 2.89
C ILE A 121 -17.60 12.64 1.54
N THR A 122 -17.51 11.62 0.69
CA THR A 122 -18.20 11.60 -0.62
C THR A 122 -19.73 11.51 -0.48
N PRO A 123 -20.52 12.59 -0.75
CA PRO A 123 -21.98 12.52 -0.74
C PRO A 123 -22.54 11.90 -2.04
N ILE A 124 -21.68 11.57 -3.01
CA ILE A 124 -22.03 11.31 -4.43
C ILE A 124 -22.09 9.80 -4.76
N ALA A 125 -22.22 8.92 -3.77
CA ALA A 125 -22.67 7.54 -4.00
C ALA A 125 -24.21 7.44 -4.00
N GLY A 126 -24.90 8.33 -3.27
CA GLY A 126 -26.38 8.39 -3.26
C GLY A 126 -27.01 9.21 -4.40
N ALA A 127 -26.22 9.93 -5.20
CA ALA A 127 -26.73 10.84 -6.22
C ALA A 127 -26.82 10.23 -7.64
N ARG A 128 -26.53 8.93 -7.81
CA ARG A 128 -26.59 8.26 -9.13
C ARG A 128 -27.87 7.47 -9.39
N SER A 129 -28.83 7.40 -8.47
CA SER A 129 -30.07 6.63 -8.68
C SER A 129 -31.25 7.42 -9.26
N TRP A 130 -31.04 8.58 -9.90
CA TRP A 130 -32.14 9.34 -10.52
C TRP A 130 -32.13 9.40 -12.05
N LEU A 131 -31.10 8.89 -12.75
CA LEU A 131 -31.09 8.92 -14.23
C LEU A 131 -30.75 7.58 -14.91
N GLY A 132 -30.86 6.46 -14.19
CA GLY A 132 -30.74 5.10 -14.75
C GLY A 132 -29.36 4.48 -14.57
#